data_AF-A0A2U1JQY4-F1
#
_entry.id   AF-A0A2U1JQY4-F1
#
_cell.length_a   1.000
_cell.length_b   1.000
_cell.length_c   1.000
_cell.angle_alpha   90.00
_cell.angle_beta   90.00
_cell.angle_gamma   90.00
#
_symmetry.space_group_name_H-M   'P 1'
#
loop_
_entity.id
_entity.type
_entity.pdbx_description
1 polymer ?
#
loop_
_entity_poly.entity_id
_entity_poly.type
_entity_poly.pdbx_seq_one_letter_code
_entity_poly.pdbx_strand_id
1 'polypeptide(L)'
;MFSKGLILDKENDFVFISRFGTPIASNTINSAFSKIYQYAKKEKLAIKRITPHGLRHTHATVLINQGTPDKIVADRLGNTPAMINSVYAHPLQEFENQAVIDFSNTLAGAKIGAK
;
A
#
# COMPACT_ATOMS: atom_id res chain seq x y z
N MET A 1 -26.00 15.55 -2.84
CA MET A 1 -24.57 15.32 -2.60
C MET A 1 -24.25 15.86 -1.21
N PHE A 2 -23.90 14.99 -0.26
CA PHE A 2 -23.64 15.23 1.18
C PHE A 2 -24.45 16.35 1.86
N SER A 3 -25.65 16.04 2.35
CA SER A 3 -26.50 16.99 3.11
C SER A 3 -26.15 17.08 4.61
N LYS A 4 -25.14 16.33 5.06
CA LYS A 4 -24.66 16.31 6.45
C LYS A 4 -23.14 16.17 6.45
N GLY A 5 -22.45 17.24 6.83
CA GLY A 5 -21.01 17.27 7.09
C GLY A 5 -20.71 18.39 8.08
N LEU A 6 -19.78 18.16 9.00
CA LEU A 6 -19.16 19.24 9.77
C LEU A 6 -18.11 19.90 8.88
N ILE A 7 -18.12 21.22 8.82
CA ILE A 7 -17.02 22.00 8.24
C ILE A 7 -15.89 21.97 9.26
N LEU A 8 -14.70 21.50 8.84
CA LEU A 8 -13.49 21.53 9.65
C LEU A 8 -12.82 22.87 9.37
N ASP A 9 -12.78 23.76 10.37
CA ASP A 9 -12.35 25.16 10.25
C ASP A 9 -11.07 25.47 11.03
N LYS A 10 -10.54 24.49 11.79
CA LYS A 10 -9.32 24.65 12.60
C LYS A 10 -8.22 23.66 12.21
N GLU A 11 -6.96 24.08 12.37
CA GLU A 11 -5.76 23.24 12.14
C GLU A 11 -5.75 21.94 12.96
N ASN A 12 -6.49 21.89 14.08
CA ASN A 12 -6.56 20.72 14.98
C ASN A 12 -7.85 19.92 14.85
N ASP A 13 -8.60 20.07 13.75
CA ASP A 13 -9.80 19.29 13.53
C ASP A 13 -9.48 17.89 13.01
N PHE A 14 -10.20 16.90 13.55
CA PHE A 14 -10.00 15.49 13.22
C PHE A 14 -11.07 15.00 12.25
N VAL A 15 -10.65 14.28 11.21
CA VAL A 15 -11.58 13.63 10.26
C VAL A 15 -12.23 12.40 10.90
N PHE A 16 -11.47 11.62 11.69
CA PHE A 16 -11.95 10.41 12.35
C PHE A 16 -12.26 10.68 13.81
N ILE A 17 -13.51 11.02 14.08
CA ILE A 17 -14.03 11.33 15.42
C ILE A 17 -14.97 10.24 15.93
N SER A 18 -15.03 10.11 17.25
CA SER A 18 -16.01 9.30 17.97
C SER A 18 -17.38 9.98 17.96
N ARG A 19 -18.41 9.25 18.39
CA ARG A 19 -19.76 9.81 18.58
C ARG A 19 -19.83 10.98 19.56
N PHE A 20 -18.78 11.19 20.36
CA PHE A 20 -18.68 12.26 21.34
C PHE A 20 -17.89 13.47 20.81
N GLY A 21 -17.51 13.48 19.53
CA GLY A 21 -16.77 14.60 18.90
C GLY A 21 -15.26 14.61 19.19
N THR A 22 -14.74 13.58 19.86
CA THR A 22 -13.31 13.43 20.17
C THR A 22 -12.60 12.54 19.15
N PRO A 23 -11.27 12.63 18.97
CA PRO A 23 -10.54 11.71 18.09
C PRO A 23 -10.79 10.25 18.45
N ILE A 24 -10.87 9.37 17.46
CA ILE A 24 -10.95 7.93 17.74
C ILE A 24 -9.68 7.45 18.46
N ALA A 25 -9.83 6.53 19.41
CA ALA A 25 -8.68 5.92 20.08
C ALA A 25 -7.84 5.12 19.08
N SER A 26 -6.51 5.09 19.26
CA SER A 26 -5.55 4.48 18.33
C SER A 26 -5.82 3.00 18.03
N ASN A 27 -6.42 2.27 18.97
CA ASN A 27 -6.77 0.86 18.80
C ASN A 27 -8.11 0.62 18.09
N THR A 28 -8.94 1.65 17.91
CA THR A 28 -10.31 1.53 17.38
C THR A 28 -10.33 0.85 16.02
N ILE A 29 -9.41 1.22 15.14
CA ILE A 29 -9.29 0.65 13.80
C ILE A 29 -8.90 -0.84 13.88
N ASN A 30 -7.93 -1.19 14.73
CA ASN A 30 -7.53 -2.59 14.93
C ASN A 30 -8.66 -3.45 15.50
N SER A 31 -9.45 -2.90 16.42
CA SER A 31 -10.64 -3.57 16.95
C SER A 31 -11.70 -3.77 15.88
N ALA A 32 -11.92 -2.79 15.00
CA ALA A 32 -12.85 -2.91 13.88
C ALA A 32 -12.44 -4.02 12.90
N PHE A 33 -11.16 -4.06 12.50
CA PHE A 33 -10.62 -5.12 11.65
C PHE A 33 -10.77 -6.50 12.27
N SER A 34 -10.50 -6.61 13.58
CA SER A 34 -10.67 -7.85 14.32
C SER A 34 -12.13 -8.31 14.29
N LYS A 35 -13.10 -7.41 14.49
CA LYS A 35 -14.53 -7.73 14.41
C LYS A 35 -14.95 -8.20 13.01
N ILE A 36 -14.49 -7.51 11.95
CA ILE A 36 -14.75 -7.89 10.55
C ILE A 36 -14.22 -9.30 10.27
N TYR A 37 -12.98 -9.59 10.70
CA TYR A 37 -12.39 -10.92 10.53
C TYR A 37 -13.19 -12.01 11.27
N GLN A 38 -13.62 -11.74 12.50
CA GLN A 38 -14.43 -12.70 13.26
C GLN A 38 -15.78 -12.97 12.61
N TYR A 39 -16.42 -11.94 12.03
CA TYR A 39 -17.64 -12.10 11.26
C TYR A 39 -17.40 -12.99 10.02
N ALA A 40 -16.39 -12.68 9.22
CA ALA A 40 -16.07 -13.47 8.03
C ALA A 40 -15.73 -14.94 8.36
N LYS A 41 -15.05 -15.19 9.49
CA LYS A 41 -14.79 -16.55 9.99
C LYS A 41 -16.09 -17.28 10.35
N LYS A 42 -17.05 -16.59 10.98
CA LYS A 42 -18.38 -17.16 11.31
C LYS A 42 -19.14 -17.54 10.04
N GLU A 43 -19.06 -16.70 9.00
CA GLU A 43 -19.65 -16.94 7.69
C GLU A 43 -18.84 -17.94 6.83
N LYS A 44 -17.80 -18.57 7.39
CA LYS A 44 -16.92 -19.55 6.72
C LYS A 44 -16.28 -19.02 5.43
N LEU A 45 -16.06 -17.71 5.34
CA LEU A 45 -15.36 -17.10 4.21
C LEU A 45 -13.86 -17.44 4.30
N ALA A 46 -13.27 -17.81 3.17
CA ALA A 46 -11.86 -18.13 3.07
C ALA A 46 -11.00 -16.85 2.99
N ILE A 47 -11.03 -16.03 4.04
CA ILE A 47 -10.22 -14.81 4.13
C ILE A 47 -9.13 -14.93 5.20
N LYS A 48 -7.95 -14.39 4.91
CA LYS A 48 -6.86 -14.28 5.89
C LYS A 48 -7.10 -13.09 6.82
N ARG A 49 -6.59 -13.18 8.05
CA ARG A 49 -6.58 -12.02 8.96
C ARG A 49 -5.67 -10.93 8.39
N ILE A 50 -6.19 -9.72 8.30
CA ILE A 50 -5.44 -8.54 7.86
C ILE A 50 -5.47 -7.45 8.93
N THR A 51 -4.45 -6.61 8.95
CA THR A 51 -4.34 -5.44 9.83
C THR A 51 -4.20 -4.17 8.99
N PRO A 52 -4.42 -2.97 9.55
CA PRO A 52 -4.12 -1.72 8.85
C PRO A 52 -2.67 -1.63 8.37
N HIS A 53 -1.72 -2.17 9.15
CA HIS A 53 -0.33 -2.25 8.73
C HIS A 53 -0.14 -3.24 7.56
N GLY A 54 -0.85 -4.38 7.58
CA GLY A 54 -0.90 -5.31 6.46
C GLY A 54 -1.43 -4.65 5.18
N LEU A 55 -2.47 -3.81 5.28
CA LEU A 55 -2.95 -3.02 4.15
C LEU A 55 -1.93 -2.00 3.66
N ARG A 56 -1.18 -1.36 4.55
CA ARG A 56 -0.06 -0.48 4.18
C ARG A 56 1.01 -1.23 3.39
N HIS A 57 1.33 -2.46 3.78
CA HIS A 57 2.22 -3.32 3.00
C HIS A 57 1.62 -3.67 1.64
N THR A 58 0.35 -4.09 1.58
CA THR A 58 -0.33 -4.36 0.31
C THR A 58 -0.31 -3.15 -0.62
N HIS A 59 -0.52 -1.93 -0.10
CA HIS A 59 -0.45 -0.70 -0.89
C HIS A 59 0.92 -0.52 -1.53
N ALA A 60 2.00 -0.67 -0.75
CA ALA A 60 3.36 -0.55 -1.27
C ALA A 60 3.69 -1.65 -2.30
N THR A 61 3.36 -2.91 -2.01
CA THR A 61 3.58 -4.01 -2.94
C THR A 61 2.83 -3.81 -4.26
N VAL A 62 1.59 -3.31 -4.23
CA VAL A 62 0.85 -2.98 -5.46
C VAL A 62 1.56 -1.89 -6.27
N LEU A 63 2.05 -0.83 -5.63
CA LEU A 63 2.76 0.24 -6.32
C LEU A 63 4.09 -0.23 -6.94
N ILE A 64 4.87 -1.01 -6.18
CA ILE A 64 6.12 -1.62 -6.65
C ILE A 64 5.83 -2.54 -7.83
N ASN A 65 4.78 -3.38 -7.73
CA ASN A 65 4.38 -4.29 -8.79
C ASN A 65 3.89 -3.59 -10.07
N GLN A 66 3.55 -2.31 -9.98
CA GLN A 66 3.20 -1.48 -11.12
C GLN A 66 4.40 -0.70 -11.70
N GLY A 67 5.61 -0.97 -11.21
CA GLY A 67 6.83 -0.26 -11.60
C GLY A 67 6.90 1.17 -11.07
N THR A 68 6.16 1.50 -10.00
CA THR A 68 6.23 2.83 -9.39
C THR A 68 7.63 3.01 -8.77
N PRO A 69 8.35 4.10 -9.08
CA PRO A 69 9.67 4.35 -8.52
C PRO A 69 9.69 4.34 -6.99
N ASP A 70 10.69 3.71 -6.39
CA ASP A 70 10.82 3.51 -4.93
C ASP A 70 10.71 4.81 -4.14
N LYS A 71 11.23 5.91 -4.69
CA LYS A 71 11.13 7.25 -4.10
C LYS A 71 9.68 7.70 -3.95
N ILE A 72 8.86 7.50 -4.98
CA ILE A 72 7.44 7.86 -4.95
C ILE A 72 6.69 6.98 -3.96
N VAL A 73 7.00 5.68 -3.92
CA VAL A 73 6.43 4.76 -2.93
C VAL A 73 6.81 5.20 -1.52
N ALA A 74 8.07 5.54 -1.28
CA ALA A 74 8.57 6.02 -0.01
C ALA A 74 7.86 7.29 0.45
N ASP A 75 7.73 8.30 -0.41
CA ASP A 75 7.04 9.56 -0.12
C ASP A 75 5.57 9.34 0.26
N ARG A 76 4.86 8.47 -0.47
CA ARG A 76 3.46 8.11 -0.16
C ARG A 76 3.31 7.42 1.18
N LEU A 77 4.31 6.67 1.60
CA LEU A 77 4.32 5.99 2.89
C LEU A 77 4.87 6.88 4.01
N GLY A 78 5.57 7.97 3.71
CA GLY A 78 6.34 8.72 4.71
C GLY A 78 7.55 7.91 5.22
N ASN A 79 8.19 7.16 4.34
CA ASN A 79 9.38 6.33 4.59
C ASN A 79 10.56 6.81 3.71
N THR A 80 11.71 6.15 3.81
CA THR A 80 12.84 6.36 2.90
C THR A 80 12.88 5.29 1.80
N PRO A 81 13.44 5.57 0.61
CA PRO A 81 13.61 4.56 -0.44
C PRO A 81 14.40 3.33 0.06
N ALA A 82 15.43 3.55 0.88
CA ALA A 82 16.19 2.47 1.49
C ALA A 82 15.32 1.54 2.36
N MET A 83 14.36 2.09 3.11
CA MET A 83 13.40 1.27 3.88
C MET A 83 12.40 0.54 2.98
N ILE A 84 11.99 1.12 1.86
CA ILE A 84 11.14 0.42 0.88
C ILE A 84 11.90 -0.79 0.33
N ASN A 85 13.14 -0.59 -0.11
CA ASN A 85 13.90 -1.64 -0.77
C ASN A 85 14.28 -2.78 0.18
N SER A 86 14.52 -2.49 1.47
CA SER A 86 14.76 -3.53 2.46
C SER A 86 13.52 -4.33 2.83
N VAL A 87 12.35 -3.68 2.91
CA VAL A 87 11.08 -4.33 3.29
C VAL A 87 10.47 -5.12 2.13
N TYR A 88 10.67 -4.67 0.89
CA TYR A 88 10.06 -5.25 -0.32
C TYR A 88 11.08 -5.80 -1.31
N ALA A 89 12.22 -6.30 -0.82
CA ALA A 89 13.31 -6.83 -1.65
C ALA A 89 12.86 -7.94 -2.61
N HIS A 90 11.95 -8.83 -2.19
CA HIS A 90 11.48 -9.95 -3.01
C HIS A 90 10.76 -9.51 -4.30
N PRO A 91 9.69 -8.69 -4.24
CA PRO A 91 9.08 -8.14 -5.45
C PRO A 91 10.06 -7.39 -6.35
N LEU A 92 11.01 -6.65 -5.79
CA LEU A 92 12.01 -5.91 -6.56
C LEU A 92 12.97 -6.84 -7.31
N GLN A 93 13.35 -7.97 -6.72
CA GLN A 93 14.19 -8.98 -7.39
C GLN A 93 13.52 -9.55 -8.64
N GLU A 94 12.20 -9.74 -8.62
CA GLU A 94 11.43 -10.18 -9.79
C GLU A 94 11.51 -9.16 -10.93
N PHE A 95 11.45 -7.86 -10.61
CA PHE A 95 11.66 -6.79 -11.59
C PHE A 95 13.08 -6.75 -12.14
N GLU A 96 14.10 -6.93 -11.31
CA GLU A 96 15.49 -6.99 -11.77
C GLU A 96 15.68 -8.13 -12.77
N ASN A 97 15.14 -9.31 -12.47
CA ASN A 97 15.20 -10.46 -13.37
C ASN A 97 14.48 -10.18 -14.69
N GLN A 98 13.30 -9.54 -14.63
CA GLN A 98 12.55 -9.16 -15.82
C GLN A 98 13.33 -8.15 -16.67
N ALA A 99 13.98 -7.16 -16.04
CA ALA A 99 14.80 -6.17 -16.75
C ALA A 99 15.99 -6.81 -17.48
N VAL A 100 16.63 -7.83 -16.89
CA VAL A 100 17.72 -8.59 -17.55
C VAL A 100 17.19 -9.35 -18.78
N ILE A 101 16.00 -9.95 -18.67
CA ILE A 101 15.35 -10.65 -19.78
C ILE A 101 15.00 -9.67 -20.90
N ASP A 102 14.37 -8.54 -20.57
CA ASP A 102 13.97 -7.50 -21.52
C ASP A 102 15.18 -6.90 -22.25
N PHE A 103 16.27 -6.67 -21.53
CA PHE A 103 17.54 -6.23 -22.11
C PHE A 103 18.12 -7.28 -23.06
N SER A 104 18.15 -8.55 -22.65
CA SER A 104 18.65 -9.67 -23.49
C SER A 104 17.83 -9.82 -24.77
N ASN A 105 16.50 -9.70 -24.68
CA ASN A 105 15.60 -9.73 -25.83
C ASN A 105 15.84 -8.55 -26.78
N THR A 106 16.09 -7.37 -26.24
CA THR A 106 16.41 -6.17 -27.02
C THR A 106 17.71 -6.36 -27.82
N LEU A 107 18.75 -6.93 -27.20
CA LEU A 107 20.00 -7.25 -27.89
C LEU A 107 19.83 -8.33 -28.97
N ALA A 108 19.04 -9.37 -28.70
CA ALA A 108 18.80 -10.46 -29.66
C ALA A 108 17.94 -10.03 -30.85
N GLY A 109 17.01 -9.09 -30.65
CA GLY A 109 16.15 -8.52 -31.70
C GLY A 109 16.82 -7.40 -32.52
N ALA A 110 17.87 -6.79 -31.99
CA ALA A 110 18.66 -5.79 -32.71
C ALA A 110 19.48 -6.48 -33.80
N LYS A 111 18.92 -6.59 -35.02
CA LYS A 111 19.72 -6.86 -36.21
C LYS A 111 20.81 -5.78 -36.30
N ILE A 112 22.05 -6.24 -36.15
CA ILE A 112 23.31 -5.61 -36.55
C ILE A 112 23.06 -4.44 -37.50
N GLY A 113 23.24 -3.22 -37.02
CA GLY A 113 22.84 -2.03 -37.75
C GLY A 113 23.36 -0.72 -37.16
N ALA A 114 24.61 -0.69 -36.71
CA ALA A 114 25.36 0.56 -36.65
C ALA A 114 26.42 0.49 -37.76
N LYS A 115 26.21 1.27 -38.83
CA LYS A 115 27.26 1.63 -39.79
C LYS A 115 28.11 2.74 -39.21
#